data_AF-A0A9Q0RWE6-F1
#
_entry.id   AF-A0A9Q0RWE6-F1
#
_cell.length_a   1.000
_cell.length_b   1.000
_cell.length_c   1.000
_cell.angle_alpha   90.00
_cell.angle_beta   90.00
_cell.angle_gamma   90.00
#
_symmetry.space_group_name_H-M   'P 1'
#
loop_
_entity.id
_entity.type
_entity.pdbx_description
1 polymer ?
#
loop_
_entity_poly.entity_id
_entity_poly.type
_entity_poly.pdbx_seq_one_letter_code
_entity_poly.pdbx_strand_id
1 'polypeptide(L)'
;MRKQFKDWCDPEKYPYKHKGVETFALNTYANKWIYDGFGLSTSTWTAAIKMIGQIAAVRGVQGRSSCPRGELLRTKRHNLIRTAIADELRKKGYVTYEEKECIAENGTTRRIDIIAINEKTKTAIVLDPTVRFDK
;
A
#
# COMPACT_ATOMS: atom_id res chain seq x y z
N MET A 1 -3.20 -20.56 -17.68
CA MET A 1 -3.33 -19.09 -17.66
C MET A 1 -4.12 -18.66 -18.91
N ARG A 2 -5.28 -17.99 -18.78
CA ARG A 2 -6.21 -17.74 -19.90
C ARG A 2 -5.60 -16.76 -20.93
N LYS A 3 -5.89 -16.94 -22.23
CA LYS A 3 -5.36 -16.15 -23.36
C LYS A 3 -5.49 -14.63 -23.16
N GLN A 4 -6.63 -14.17 -22.63
CA GLN A 4 -6.88 -12.76 -22.32
C GLN A 4 -5.93 -12.15 -21.27
N PHE A 5 -5.43 -12.95 -20.33
CA PHE A 5 -4.53 -12.44 -19.29
C PHE A 5 -3.15 -12.11 -19.86
N LYS A 6 -2.66 -12.92 -20.82
CA LYS A 6 -1.39 -12.63 -21.52
C LYS A 6 -1.48 -11.34 -22.33
N ASP A 7 -2.60 -11.12 -23.01
CA ASP A 7 -2.87 -9.88 -23.73
C ASP A 7 -2.89 -8.63 -22.84
N TRP A 8 -3.29 -8.77 -21.56
CA TRP A 8 -3.28 -7.66 -20.61
C TRP A 8 -1.90 -7.34 -20.03
N CYS A 9 -0.98 -8.31 -20.05
CA CYS A 9 0.43 -8.10 -19.69
C CYS A 9 1.25 -7.51 -20.84
N ASP A 10 0.68 -7.40 -22.04
CA ASP A 10 1.41 -6.96 -23.24
C ASP A 10 1.65 -5.43 -23.20
N PRO A 11 2.92 -4.97 -23.15
CA PRO A 11 3.25 -3.55 -23.13
C PRO A 11 2.94 -2.85 -24.45
N GLU A 12 2.92 -3.54 -25.59
CA GLU A 12 2.57 -2.94 -26.89
C GLU A 12 1.08 -2.64 -26.97
N LYS A 13 0.26 -3.54 -26.40
CA LYS A 13 -1.20 -3.42 -26.39
C LYS A 13 -1.71 -2.47 -25.30
N TYR A 14 -1.03 -2.43 -24.15
CA TYR A 14 -1.42 -1.63 -23.00
C TYR A 14 -0.23 -0.97 -22.27
N PRO A 15 0.38 0.08 -22.85
CA PRO A 15 1.68 0.64 -22.41
C PRO A 15 1.72 1.16 -20.96
N TYR A 16 0.56 1.46 -20.35
CA TYR A 16 0.49 1.93 -18.96
C TYR A 16 -0.24 0.97 -18.03
N LYS A 17 -1.17 0.15 -18.55
CA LYS A 17 -2.01 -0.74 -17.74
C LYS A 17 -1.38 -2.11 -17.54
N HIS A 18 -0.43 -2.50 -18.40
CA HIS A 18 0.24 -3.80 -18.32
C HIS A 18 1.01 -3.99 -17.01
N LYS A 19 1.64 -2.93 -16.48
CA LYS A 19 2.51 -3.01 -15.29
C LYS A 19 1.79 -3.53 -14.05
N GLY A 20 0.51 -3.17 -13.86
CA GLY A 20 -0.28 -3.66 -12.73
C GLY A 20 -0.63 -5.15 -12.85
N VAL A 21 -0.95 -5.60 -14.07
CA VAL A 21 -1.30 -6.99 -14.37
C VAL A 21 -0.06 -7.89 -14.36
N GLU A 22 1.06 -7.38 -14.86
CA GLU A 22 2.38 -8.02 -14.79
C GLU A 22 2.85 -8.20 -13.34
N THR A 23 2.71 -7.16 -12.51
CA THR A 23 3.03 -7.25 -11.07
C THR A 23 2.15 -8.28 -10.36
N PHE A 24 0.86 -8.35 -10.71
CA PHE A 24 -0.05 -9.38 -10.22
C PHE A 24 0.39 -10.78 -10.68
N ALA A 25 0.90 -10.96 -11.91
CA ALA A 25 1.44 -12.24 -12.36
C ALA A 25 2.70 -12.67 -11.60
N LEU A 26 3.54 -11.72 -11.21
CA LEU A 26 4.82 -11.96 -10.54
C LEU A 26 4.69 -12.19 -9.02
N ASN A 27 3.71 -11.55 -8.36
CA ASN A 27 3.54 -11.64 -6.91
C ASN A 27 2.33 -12.51 -6.51
N THR A 28 2.48 -13.82 -6.70
CA THR A 28 1.42 -14.81 -6.42
C THR A 28 1.07 -14.95 -4.94
N TYR A 29 1.97 -14.59 -4.03
CA TYR A 29 1.74 -14.61 -2.58
C TYR A 29 0.69 -13.56 -2.16
N ALA A 30 0.85 -12.32 -2.63
CA ALA A 30 -0.10 -11.24 -2.35
C ALA A 30 -1.47 -11.47 -3.01
N ASN A 31 -1.54 -12.24 -4.10
CA ASN A 31 -2.79 -12.57 -4.77
C ASN A 31 -3.74 -13.42 -3.91
N LYS A 32 -3.24 -14.18 -2.93
CA LYS A 32 -4.13 -14.92 -2.01
C LYS A 32 -5.07 -13.98 -1.23
N TRP A 33 -4.65 -12.73 -1.01
CA TRP A 33 -5.42 -11.71 -0.29
C TRP A 33 -6.50 -11.05 -1.16
N ILE A 34 -6.43 -11.26 -2.48
CA ILE A 34 -7.43 -10.81 -3.46
C ILE A 34 -8.61 -11.78 -3.55
N TYR A 35 -8.52 -12.98 -2.97
CA TYR A 35 -9.62 -13.95 -3.01
C TYR A 35 -10.38 -14.05 -1.70
N ASP A 36 -9.71 -13.76 -0.58
CA ASP A 36 -10.34 -13.80 0.74
C ASP A 36 -10.46 -12.39 1.29
N GLY A 37 -11.69 -11.95 1.56
CA GLY A 37 -11.98 -10.60 2.07
C GLY A 37 -11.36 -10.32 3.44
N PHE A 38 -10.92 -11.38 4.15
CA PHE A 38 -10.44 -11.35 5.53
C PHE A 38 -11.37 -10.56 6.47
N GLY A 39 -12.68 -10.61 6.21
CA GLY A 39 -13.69 -9.90 7.00
C GLY A 39 -13.71 -8.38 6.79
N LEU A 40 -12.99 -7.85 5.80
CA LEU A 40 -13.04 -6.44 5.44
C LEU A 40 -14.33 -6.13 4.67
N SER A 41 -14.90 -4.94 4.91
CA SER A 41 -15.99 -4.43 4.08
C SER A 41 -15.56 -4.35 2.62
N THR A 42 -16.48 -4.49 1.67
CA THR A 42 -16.18 -4.49 0.23
C THR A 42 -15.39 -3.24 -0.20
N SER A 43 -15.68 -2.07 0.39
CA SER A 43 -14.94 -0.83 0.15
C SER A 43 -13.51 -0.86 0.70
N THR A 44 -13.32 -1.43 1.90
CA THR A 44 -12.00 -1.55 2.54
C THR A 44 -11.13 -2.59 1.83
N TRP A 45 -11.74 -3.69 1.41
CA TRP A 45 -11.08 -4.72 0.62
C TRP A 45 -10.67 -4.21 -0.76
N THR A 46 -11.58 -3.48 -1.44
CA THR A 46 -11.26 -2.84 -2.73
C THR A 46 -10.11 -1.84 -2.59
N ALA A 47 -10.06 -1.08 -1.49
CA ALA A 47 -8.93 -0.19 -1.20
C ALA A 47 -7.64 -0.97 -0.95
N ALA A 48 -7.69 -2.09 -0.21
CA ALA A 48 -6.54 -2.96 0.06
C ALA A 48 -5.94 -3.58 -1.20
N ILE A 49 -6.78 -4.07 -2.12
CA ILE A 49 -6.33 -4.60 -3.43
C ILE A 49 -5.64 -3.50 -4.25
N LYS A 50 -6.20 -2.28 -4.26
CA LYS A 50 -5.61 -1.12 -4.93
C LYS A 50 -4.26 -0.70 -4.33
N MET A 51 -4.06 -0.91 -3.02
CA MET A 51 -2.78 -0.67 -2.33
C MET A 51 -1.73 -1.74 -2.69
N ILE A 52 -2.12 -3.03 -2.75
CA ILE A 52 -1.23 -4.14 -3.10
C ILE A 52 -0.72 -4.04 -4.55
N GLY A 53 -1.57 -3.60 -5.48
CA GLY A 53 -1.21 -3.46 -6.90
C GLY A 53 -0.27 -2.29 -7.23
N GLN A 54 0.12 -1.44 -6.28
CA GLN A 54 0.92 -0.23 -6.53
C GLN A 54 2.32 -0.29 -5.90
N ILE A 55 3.10 -1.30 -6.28
CA ILE A 55 4.52 -1.48 -5.90
C ILE A 55 5.48 -0.45 -6.56
N ALA A 56 5.01 0.41 -7.47
CA ALA A 56 5.86 1.43 -8.10
C ALA A 56 5.92 2.74 -7.28
N ALA A 57 7.13 3.22 -7.01
CA ALA A 57 7.38 4.49 -6.32
C ALA A 57 6.62 5.65 -6.99
N VAL A 58 5.76 6.30 -6.20
CA VAL A 58 4.81 7.37 -6.59
C VAL A 58 5.46 8.54 -7.35
N ARG A 59 6.75 8.82 -7.11
CA ARG A 59 7.50 9.91 -7.76
C ARG A 59 7.88 9.64 -9.22
N GLY A 60 7.80 8.40 -9.70
CA GLY A 60 8.15 8.04 -11.08
C GLY A 60 7.01 8.17 -12.10
N VAL A 61 5.79 8.53 -11.67
CA VAL A 61 4.61 8.57 -12.56
C VAL A 61 4.42 9.98 -13.12
N GLN A 62 4.72 10.15 -14.41
CA GLN A 62 4.47 11.39 -15.17
C GLN A 62 2.98 11.78 -15.12
N GLY A 63 2.70 13.08 -14.92
CA GLY A 63 1.32 13.63 -14.89
C GLY A 63 0.78 14.07 -13.52
N ARG A 64 1.60 14.10 -12.47
CA ARG A 64 1.20 14.67 -11.17
C ARG A 64 1.64 16.13 -11.04
N SER A 65 0.71 17.04 -10.76
CA SER A 65 1.01 18.43 -10.42
C SER A 65 1.57 18.51 -9.00
N SER A 66 2.79 19.02 -8.85
CA SER A 66 3.42 19.39 -7.58
C SER A 66 2.80 20.67 -6.98
N CYS A 67 1.47 20.73 -6.88
CA CYS A 67 0.79 21.86 -6.27
C CYS A 67 0.90 21.76 -4.74
N PRO A 68 1.46 22.76 -4.03
CA PRO A 68 1.64 22.73 -2.57
C PRO A 68 0.35 22.45 -1.80
N ARG A 69 -0.78 23.00 -2.26
CA ARG A 69 -2.09 22.79 -1.64
C ARG A 69 -2.53 21.32 -1.71
N GLY A 70 -2.30 20.67 -2.85
CA GLY A 70 -2.63 19.25 -3.04
C GLY A 70 -1.76 18.34 -2.16
N GLU A 71 -0.49 18.66 -2.04
CA GLU A 71 0.45 17.95 -1.15
C GLU A 71 0.02 18.06 0.32
N LEU A 72 -0.34 19.28 0.78
CA LEU A 72 -0.82 19.50 2.15
C LEU A 72 -2.09 18.71 2.47
N LEU A 73 -3.06 18.70 1.54
CA LEU A 73 -4.30 17.93 1.70
C LEU A 73 -4.04 16.42 1.70
N ARG A 74 -3.10 15.96 0.87
CA ARG A 74 -2.68 14.55 0.82
C ARG A 74 -2.01 14.14 2.13
N THR A 75 -1.09 14.95 2.65
CA THR A 75 -0.43 14.71 3.94
C THR A 75 -1.41 14.73 5.09
N LYS A 76 -2.35 15.70 5.13
CA LYS A 76 -3.38 15.74 6.18
C LYS A 76 -4.25 14.48 6.17
N ARG A 77 -4.64 14.02 4.99
CA ARG A 77 -5.45 12.80 4.83
C ARG A 77 -4.65 11.53 5.14
N HIS A 78 -3.38 11.51 4.76
CA HIS A 78 -2.44 10.44 5.10
C HIS A 78 -2.29 10.29 6.61
N ASN A 79 -2.03 11.38 7.33
CA ASN A 79 -1.91 11.35 8.79
C ASN A 79 -3.21 10.85 9.45
N LEU A 80 -4.38 11.30 8.98
CA LEU A 80 -5.67 10.83 9.50
C LEU A 80 -5.87 9.32 9.31
N ILE A 81 -5.54 8.80 8.12
CA ILE A 81 -5.68 7.37 7.83
C ILE A 81 -4.67 6.56 8.64
N ARG A 82 -3.42 7.04 8.75
CA ARG A 82 -2.38 6.40 9.56
C ARG A 82 -2.84 6.23 11.00
N THR A 83 -3.30 7.31 11.64
CA THR A 83 -3.75 7.26 13.03
C THR A 83 -4.99 6.36 13.19
N ALA A 84 -5.94 6.39 12.26
CA ALA A 84 -7.10 5.50 12.30
C ALA A 84 -6.71 4.01 12.23
N ILE A 85 -5.74 3.65 11.37
CA ILE A 85 -5.20 2.28 11.30
C ILE A 85 -4.49 1.92 12.60
N ALA A 86 -3.66 2.83 13.13
CA ALA A 86 -2.93 2.60 14.37
C ALA A 86 -3.86 2.37 15.57
N ASP A 87 -4.93 3.15 15.68
CA ASP A 87 -5.93 3.00 16.73
C ASP A 87 -6.66 1.65 16.64
N GLU A 88 -6.98 1.21 15.43
CA GLU A 88 -7.62 -0.09 15.23
C GLU A 88 -6.69 -1.26 15.60
N LEU A 89 -5.39 -1.14 15.30
CA LEU A 89 -4.39 -2.12 15.71
C LEU A 89 -4.23 -2.17 17.23
N ARG A 90 -4.22 -1.00 17.89
CA ARG A 90 -4.22 -0.90 19.36
C ARG A 90 -5.43 -1.59 19.98
N LYS A 91 -6.63 -1.36 19.45
CA LYS A 91 -7.87 -2.04 19.91
C LYS A 91 -7.79 -3.56 19.77
N LYS A 92 -7.11 -4.05 18.74
CA LYS A 92 -6.86 -5.49 18.53
C LYS A 92 -5.75 -6.06 19.41
N GLY A 93 -5.15 -5.24 20.29
CA GLY A 93 -4.14 -5.65 21.25
C GLY A 93 -2.70 -5.64 20.71
N TYR A 94 -2.44 -4.92 19.62
CA TYR A 94 -1.09 -4.72 19.12
C TYR A 94 -0.42 -3.52 19.82
N VAL A 95 0.84 -3.67 20.19
CA VAL A 95 1.68 -2.53 20.58
C VAL A 95 2.06 -1.77 19.31
N THR A 96 1.52 -0.57 19.14
CA THR A 96 1.59 0.16 17.86
C THR A 96 2.27 1.51 18.00
N TYR A 97 3.30 1.73 17.16
CA TYR A 97 4.08 2.96 17.06
C TYR A 97 3.81 3.65 15.73
N GLU A 98 3.74 4.98 15.76
CA GLU A 98 3.59 5.82 14.57
C GLU A 98 4.87 6.66 14.34
N GLU A 99 5.19 6.95 13.08
CA GLU A 99 6.29 7.84 12.64
C GLU A 99 7.63 7.55 13.32
N LYS A 100 8.01 6.28 13.39
CA LYS A 100 9.31 5.92 13.95
C LYS A 100 10.42 6.10 12.93
N GLU A 101 11.45 6.83 13.35
CA GLU A 101 12.73 6.87 12.66
C GLU A 101 13.43 5.51 12.78
N CYS A 102 13.96 5.05 11.68
CA CYS A 102 14.67 3.79 11.56
C CYS A 102 15.93 4.01 10.73
N ILE A 103 16.99 3.30 11.08
CA ILE A 103 18.23 3.30 10.31
C ILE A 103 18.19 2.05 9.43
N ALA A 104 18.19 2.25 8.11
CA ALA A 104 18.33 1.16 7.16
C ALA A 104 19.77 0.61 7.20
N GLU A 105 19.97 -0.63 6.75
CA GLU A 105 21.29 -1.29 6.79
C GLU A 105 22.41 -0.50 6.09
N ASN A 106 22.05 0.31 5.10
CA ASN A 106 22.99 1.19 4.40
C ASN A 106 23.28 2.52 5.13
N GLY A 107 22.87 2.64 6.40
CA GLY A 107 23.04 3.85 7.22
C GLY A 107 22.05 4.97 6.90
N THR A 108 21.10 4.79 5.98
CA THR A 108 20.12 5.83 5.65
C THR A 108 19.00 5.89 6.68
N THR A 109 18.68 7.09 7.15
CA THR A 109 17.50 7.30 8.00
C THR A 109 16.24 7.22 7.15
N ARG A 110 15.35 6.30 7.51
CA ARG A 110 14.02 6.16 6.94
C ARG A 110 12.99 6.33 8.05
N ARG A 111 11.83 6.88 7.69
CA ARG A 111 10.70 6.96 8.60
C ARG A 111 9.69 5.90 8.20
N ILE A 112 9.25 5.11 9.17
CA ILE A 112 8.17 4.16 9.01
C ILE A 112 6.88 4.79 9.56
N ASP A 113 5.81 4.74 8.78
CA ASP A 113 4.53 5.30 9.21
C ASP A 113 3.94 4.55 10.40
N ILE A 114 3.86 3.21 10.35
CA ILE A 114 3.32 2.39 11.44
C ILE A 114 4.15 1.11 11.64
N ILE A 115 4.45 0.80 12.91
CA ILE A 115 4.97 -0.49 13.36
C ILE A 115 3.99 -1.05 14.39
N ALA A 116 3.42 -2.22 14.14
CA ALA A 116 2.50 -2.89 15.05
C ALA A 116 3.06 -4.27 15.47
N ILE A 117 3.28 -4.46 16.75
CA ILE A 117 3.85 -5.67 17.33
C ILE A 117 2.75 -6.45 18.06
N ASN A 118 2.57 -7.71 17.66
CA ASN A 118 1.75 -8.65 18.41
C ASN A 118 2.65 -9.43 19.37
N GLU A 119 2.62 -9.05 20.65
CA GLU A 119 3.47 -9.66 21.66
C GLU A 119 3.10 -11.12 21.99
N LYS A 120 1.86 -11.53 21.68
CA LYS A 120 1.38 -12.91 21.91
C LYS A 120 1.96 -13.85 20.88
N THR A 121 1.91 -13.48 19.61
CA THR A 121 2.43 -14.29 18.50
C THR A 121 3.90 -14.01 18.20
N LYS A 122 4.51 -13.01 18.86
CA LYS A 122 5.89 -12.55 18.59
C LYS A 122 6.10 -12.17 17.13
N THR A 123 5.07 -11.62 16.50
CA THR A 123 5.12 -11.13 15.12
C THR A 123 4.97 -9.62 15.08
N ALA A 124 5.54 -8.99 14.05
CA ALA A 124 5.40 -7.56 13.81
C ALA A 124 4.91 -7.32 12.39
N ILE A 125 4.16 -6.23 12.21
CA ILE A 125 3.65 -5.75 10.94
C ILE A 125 4.15 -4.31 10.76
N VAL A 126 4.76 -4.04 9.62
CA VAL A 126 5.16 -2.70 9.20
C VAL A 126 4.18 -2.24 8.13
N LEU A 127 3.58 -1.06 8.30
CA LEU A 127 2.60 -0.51 7.36
C LEU A 127 3.02 0.90 6.92
N ASP A 128 2.96 1.14 5.61
CA ASP A 128 3.22 2.43 4.97
C ASP A 128 1.99 2.83 4.12
N PRO A 129 0.93 3.37 4.75
CA PRO A 129 -0.31 3.71 4.04
C PRO A 129 -0.07 4.83 3.03
N THR A 130 -0.39 4.60 1.76
CA THR A 130 -0.28 5.64 0.71
C THR A 130 -1.65 6.21 0.35
N VAL A 131 -1.83 7.52 0.45
CA VAL A 131 -3.06 8.21 0.02
C VAL A 131 -2.95 8.69 -1.42
N ARG A 132 -3.89 8.25 -2.26
CA ARG A 132 -4.06 8.67 -3.65
C ARG A 132 -5.47 9.24 -3.83
N PHE A 133 -5.55 10.40 -4.50
CA PHE A 133 -6.80 10.91 -5.04
C PHE A 133 -6.92 10.37 -6.46
N ASP A 134 -7.90 9.50 -6.70
CA ASP A 134 -8.24 9.10 -8.07
C ASP A 134 -9.08 10.21 -8.73
N LYS A 135 -8.86 10.41 -10.03
CA LYS A 135 -9.71 11.26 -10.88
C LYS A 135 -10.87 10.45 -11.42
#